data_AF-A0A4Q9MTE6-F1
#
_entry.id   AF-A0A4Q9MTE6-F1
#
_cell.length_a   1.000
_cell.length_b   1.000
_cell.length_c   1.000
_cell.angle_alpha   90.00
_cell.angle_beta   90.00
_cell.angle_gamma   90.00
#
_symmetry.space_group_name_H-M   'P 1'
#
loop_
_entity.id
_entity.type
_entity.pdbx_description
1 polymer ?
#
loop_
_entity_poly.entity_id
_entity_poly.type
_entity_poly.pdbx_seq_one_letter_code
_entity_poly.pdbx_strand_id
1 'polypeptide(L)'
;MHGKITLVPHAEFFAHFLSSMKTPRHFKIVAHPHKSHEAEHTKQSVGMGMYPADSTPTPHGNASYAAVDWFNIDLPMECKADSMEQDPSDDDEPSGEPTAYRRKDALDQILSYAELVFKRQQRMFLFISSATSSALFNFKNRGNILVDFLHGCSHLSAAERGHDPTATRVSRGSFLYDSMKGRAARADPQDTHDYVRELFARSLDKGWPWWKLEVRGNVTKRKHHNLRPLTRKFLVGKPHFQASGVAGRFTRGYVALPLVSNDKIAKDAKFVFLKDAWRIDDADVEQEGATLEFLNDHKVKHVPTLVCHGDLGQFTESQGHWLAFRPRNTSNLERHSHYRLVVKEVGLLLEEFQENSFNLCYYLVCCLLAHARAFEASIIHRDISAGNILIYKDDDGKWHGLLNDWELSKKIDDSRQTDCIGTWQYMAARALTNSNRKIVIQDELESFFHVLLYFAVRFIPHNLRDDNVQNFLDGYFNGNGKCSNTHT
;
A
#
# COMPACT_ATOMS: atom_id res chain seq x y z
N MET A 1 41.76 -21.94 35.12
CA MET A 1 40.44 -21.44 35.55
C MET A 1 39.56 -21.33 34.32
N HIS A 2 38.71 -22.33 34.08
CA HIS A 2 37.71 -22.30 33.01
C HIS A 2 36.50 -21.52 33.52
N GLY A 3 36.43 -20.24 33.18
CA GLY A 3 35.22 -19.45 33.40
C GLY A 3 34.12 -20.00 32.50
N LYS A 4 33.15 -20.72 33.07
CA LYS A 4 31.84 -20.91 32.45
C LYS A 4 31.27 -19.51 32.19
N ILE A 5 31.31 -19.06 30.94
CA ILE A 5 30.51 -17.94 30.49
C ILE A 5 29.07 -18.47 30.47
N THR A 6 28.35 -18.20 31.54
CA THR A 6 26.92 -18.43 31.64
C THR A 6 26.26 -17.70 30.47
N LEU A 7 25.48 -18.43 29.66
CA LEU A 7 24.63 -17.85 28.62
C LEU A 7 23.65 -16.89 29.32
N VAL A 8 24.01 -15.61 29.34
CA VAL A 8 23.11 -14.52 29.69
C VAL A 8 21.96 -14.58 28.68
N PRO A 9 20.68 -14.66 29.11
CA PRO A 9 19.54 -14.63 28.20
C PRO A 9 19.71 -13.47 27.22
N HIS A 10 19.54 -13.70 25.92
CA HIS A 10 19.90 -12.76 24.86
C HIS A 10 19.38 -11.32 25.06
N ALA A 11 18.23 -11.17 25.71
CA ALA A 11 17.65 -9.89 26.11
C ALA A 11 18.50 -9.12 27.13
N GLU A 12 19.13 -9.80 28.08
CA GLU A 12 19.96 -9.22 29.13
C GLU A 12 21.34 -8.76 28.59
N PHE A 13 21.93 -9.49 27.64
CA PHE A 13 23.17 -9.05 26.97
C PHE A 13 22.95 -7.72 26.23
N PHE A 14 21.87 -7.64 25.45
CA PHE A 14 21.52 -6.41 24.76
C PHE A 14 21.06 -5.32 25.75
N ALA A 15 20.26 -5.62 26.78
CA ALA A 15 19.90 -4.63 27.80
C ALA A 15 21.13 -4.05 28.51
N HIS A 16 22.14 -4.87 28.81
CA HIS A 16 23.40 -4.43 29.39
C HIS A 16 24.21 -3.57 28.39
N PHE A 17 24.36 -4.03 27.14
CA PHE A 17 25.01 -3.26 26.06
C PHE A 17 24.33 -1.90 25.82
N LEU A 18 23.01 -1.85 25.82
CA LEU A 18 22.22 -0.63 25.62
C LEU A 18 22.30 0.33 26.81
N SER A 19 22.35 -0.18 28.05
CA SER A 19 22.54 0.67 29.24
C SER A 19 23.88 1.41 29.26
N SER A 20 24.86 0.89 28.50
CA SER A 20 26.15 1.55 28.27
C SER A 20 26.12 2.57 27.12
N MET A 21 25.08 2.54 26.26
CA MET A 21 24.91 3.52 25.18
C MET A 21 24.20 4.78 25.65
N LYS A 22 24.83 5.93 25.43
CA LYS A 22 24.18 7.25 25.56
C LYS A 22 23.35 7.53 24.31
N THR A 23 22.16 6.95 24.19
CA THR A 23 21.22 7.36 23.14
C THR A 23 20.79 8.82 23.37
N PRO A 24 20.59 9.64 22.33
CA PRO A 24 20.09 11.01 22.49
C PRO A 24 18.77 11.03 23.28
N ARG A 25 18.55 12.09 24.05
CA ARG A 25 17.38 12.22 24.95
C ARG A 25 16.02 12.06 24.25
N HIS A 26 15.97 12.20 22.93
CA HIS A 26 14.76 12.15 22.13
C HIS A 26 14.40 10.75 21.62
N PHE A 27 15.26 9.74 21.80
CA PHE A 27 15.00 8.35 21.42
C PHE A 27 15.28 7.38 22.56
N LYS A 28 14.52 6.28 22.58
CA LYS A 28 14.72 5.15 23.51
C LYS A 28 14.75 3.85 22.71
N ILE A 29 15.59 2.92 23.17
CA ILE A 29 15.61 1.55 22.64
C ILE A 29 14.88 0.66 23.63
N VAL A 30 13.97 -0.16 23.13
CA VAL A 30 13.15 -1.09 23.93
C VAL A 30 13.37 -2.51 23.43
N ALA A 31 13.55 -3.43 24.37
CA ALA A 31 13.64 -4.86 24.08
C ALA A 31 12.25 -5.50 24.07
N HIS A 32 12.02 -6.40 23.10
CA HIS A 32 10.77 -7.14 22.94
C HIS A 32 11.04 -8.66 22.81
N PRO A 33 11.59 -9.31 23.86
CA PRO A 33 12.14 -10.67 23.79
C PRO A 33 11.11 -11.81 23.70
N HIS A 34 9.82 -11.50 23.73
CA HIS A 34 8.75 -12.50 23.64
C HIS A 34 7.89 -12.25 22.41
N LYS A 35 7.56 -13.32 21.66
CA LYS A 35 6.47 -13.28 20.67
C LYS A 35 5.21 -12.77 21.39
N SER A 36 4.61 -11.71 20.87
CA SER A 36 3.56 -10.93 21.54
C SER A 36 2.45 -11.81 22.11
N HIS A 37 1.97 -11.46 23.30
CA HIS A 37 0.75 -12.03 23.89
C HIS A 37 -0.47 -11.84 22.97
N GLU A 38 -1.47 -12.68 23.17
CA GLU A 38 -2.69 -12.95 22.36
C GLU A 38 -3.57 -11.76 21.94
N ALA A 39 -3.20 -10.51 22.25
CA ALA A 39 -3.99 -9.31 21.97
C ALA A 39 -3.66 -8.62 20.62
N GLU A 40 -2.56 -8.99 19.95
CA GLU A 40 -2.24 -8.48 18.60
C GLU A 40 -2.56 -9.53 17.52
N HIS A 41 -3.29 -9.10 16.48
CA HIS A 41 -3.69 -9.98 15.37
C HIS A 41 -2.54 -10.64 14.60
N THR A 42 -1.31 -10.08 14.68
CA THR A 42 -0.17 -10.57 13.88
C THR A 42 0.73 -11.55 14.63
N LYS A 43 0.74 -11.56 15.97
CA LYS A 43 1.64 -12.37 16.83
C LYS A 43 3.15 -12.16 16.55
N GLN A 44 3.52 -11.09 15.84
CA GLN A 44 4.88 -10.82 15.37
C GLN A 44 5.60 -9.86 16.31
N SER A 45 6.87 -10.14 16.61
CA SER A 45 7.71 -9.31 17.47
C SER A 45 9.14 -9.27 16.95
N VAL A 46 9.70 -8.08 16.82
CA VAL A 46 11.15 -7.88 16.63
C VAL A 46 11.89 -8.09 17.95
N GLY A 47 13.20 -8.37 17.91
CA GLY A 47 14.00 -8.49 19.12
C GLY A 47 14.09 -7.16 19.90
N MET A 48 14.24 -6.04 19.19
CA MET A 48 14.31 -4.69 19.75
C MET A 48 13.71 -3.65 18.79
N GLY A 49 13.38 -2.48 19.31
CA GLY A 49 12.96 -1.32 18.51
C GLY A 49 13.51 -0.01 19.05
N MET A 50 13.87 0.91 18.17
CA MET A 50 14.11 2.31 18.52
C MET A 50 12.81 3.10 18.36
N TYR A 51 12.47 3.91 19.37
CA TYR A 51 11.24 4.70 19.44
C TYR A 51 11.53 6.14 19.82
N PRO A 52 10.74 7.13 19.33
CA PRO A 52 10.72 8.45 19.93
C PRO A 52 10.43 8.36 21.44
N ALA A 53 11.15 9.14 22.25
CA ALA A 53 11.10 9.06 23.70
C ALA A 53 9.70 9.28 24.29
N ASP A 54 8.89 10.11 23.63
CA ASP A 54 7.51 10.47 24.01
C ASP A 54 6.47 9.45 23.54
N SER A 55 6.85 8.49 22.70
CA SER A 55 5.97 7.44 22.16
C SER A 55 6.54 6.05 22.41
N THR A 56 7.39 5.94 23.43
CA THR A 56 8.01 4.67 23.82
C THR A 56 6.97 3.76 24.48
N PRO A 57 6.81 2.51 24.01
CA PRO A 57 5.83 1.59 24.59
C PRO A 57 6.24 1.18 26.01
N THR A 58 5.25 1.03 26.88
CA THR A 58 5.43 0.57 28.26
C THR A 58 4.74 -0.78 28.46
N PRO A 59 5.26 -1.67 29.33
CA PRO A 59 4.57 -2.91 29.67
C PRO A 59 3.17 -2.64 30.26
N HIS A 60 2.20 -3.47 29.88
CA HIS A 60 0.83 -3.39 30.41
C HIS A 60 0.57 -4.55 31.39
N GLY A 61 -0.12 -4.24 32.49
CA GLY A 61 -0.46 -5.23 33.53
C GLY A 61 0.79 -5.82 34.18
N ASN A 62 0.85 -7.15 34.26
CA ASN A 62 1.96 -7.89 34.89
C ASN A 62 3.06 -8.29 33.88
N ALA A 63 3.02 -7.79 32.64
CA ALA A 63 4.01 -8.13 31.63
C ALA A 63 5.38 -7.54 31.99
N SER A 64 6.43 -8.35 31.87
CA SER A 64 7.82 -7.90 32.08
C SER A 64 8.35 -7.04 30.93
N TYR A 65 7.73 -7.12 29.75
CA TYR A 65 8.15 -6.41 28.54
C TYR A 65 6.96 -5.77 27.83
N ALA A 66 7.21 -4.66 27.14
CA ALA A 66 6.19 -3.99 26.33
C ALA A 66 5.94 -4.76 25.02
N ALA A 67 4.72 -4.73 24.51
CA ALA A 67 4.44 -5.17 23.14
C ALA A 67 5.09 -4.22 22.12
N VAL A 68 5.34 -4.70 20.90
CA VAL A 68 5.92 -3.88 19.83
C VAL A 68 4.88 -2.86 19.37
N ASP A 69 5.24 -1.59 19.36
CA ASP A 69 4.37 -0.54 18.82
C ASP A 69 4.74 -0.23 17.37
N TRP A 70 4.15 -0.99 16.45
CA TRP A 70 4.37 -0.84 15.02
C TRP A 70 3.98 0.55 14.45
N PHE A 71 3.18 1.35 15.18
CA PHE A 71 2.82 2.70 14.77
C PHE A 71 3.88 3.75 15.10
N ASN A 72 4.75 3.47 16.07
CA ASN A 72 5.75 4.41 16.58
C ASN A 72 7.19 3.90 16.49
N ILE A 73 7.41 2.64 16.12
CA ILE A 73 8.75 2.09 15.92
C ILE A 73 9.45 2.77 14.74
N ASP A 74 10.63 3.32 15.00
CA ASP A 74 11.41 4.06 14.01
C ASP A 74 12.45 3.19 13.30
N LEU A 75 13.07 2.27 14.05
CA LEU A 75 14.04 1.29 13.59
C LEU A 75 13.75 -0.07 14.25
N PRO A 76 13.12 -0.99 13.53
CA PRO A 76 13.01 -2.39 13.93
C PRO A 76 14.38 -3.07 13.91
N MET A 77 14.66 -3.89 14.92
CA MET A 77 15.91 -4.62 15.04
C MET A 77 15.66 -6.09 15.37
N GLU A 78 15.94 -6.97 14.42
CA GLU A 78 15.88 -8.42 14.63
C GLU A 78 17.22 -8.91 15.16
N CYS A 79 17.21 -9.77 16.18
CA CYS A 79 18.43 -10.29 16.81
C CYS A 79 18.39 -11.82 16.78
N LYS A 80 19.21 -12.44 15.94
CA LYS A 80 19.33 -13.90 15.82
C LYS A 80 20.70 -14.34 16.29
N ALA A 81 20.72 -15.07 17.42
CA ALA A 81 21.96 -15.37 18.11
C ALA A 81 22.70 -16.62 17.59
N ASP A 82 22.00 -17.55 16.93
CA ASP A 82 22.41 -18.96 16.99
C ASP A 82 22.92 -19.61 15.69
N SER A 83 22.96 -18.96 14.53
CA SER A 83 23.61 -19.57 13.35
C SER A 83 23.83 -18.61 12.19
N MET A 84 24.93 -18.79 11.45
CA MET A 84 25.13 -18.18 10.11
C MET A 84 24.12 -18.67 9.07
N GLU A 85 23.40 -19.75 9.35
CA GLU A 85 22.33 -20.30 8.49
C GLU A 85 21.06 -19.44 8.50
N GLN A 86 20.97 -18.43 9.38
CA GLN A 86 19.83 -17.51 9.49
C GLN A 86 20.16 -16.09 9.00
N ASP A 87 21.30 -15.93 8.30
CA ASP A 87 21.59 -14.70 7.57
C ASP A 87 20.61 -14.56 6.40
N PRO A 88 19.80 -13.49 6.32
CA PRO A 88 18.85 -13.32 5.22
C PRO A 88 19.52 -13.04 3.87
N SER A 89 20.82 -12.70 3.87
CA SER A 89 21.59 -12.45 2.66
C SER A 89 22.26 -13.72 2.12
N ASP A 90 22.35 -13.82 0.80
CA ASP A 90 23.07 -14.87 0.10
C ASP A 90 23.93 -14.28 -1.02
N ASP A 91 25.13 -13.85 -0.65
CA ASP A 91 26.00 -13.10 -1.55
C ASP A 91 26.49 -13.91 -2.76
N ASP A 92 26.49 -15.23 -2.64
CA ASP A 92 26.92 -16.13 -3.71
C ASP A 92 25.83 -16.33 -4.78
N GLU A 93 24.58 -15.96 -4.50
CA GLU A 93 23.46 -16.08 -5.44
C GLU A 93 23.37 -14.85 -6.37
N PRO A 94 23.29 -15.04 -7.71
CA PRO A 94 23.23 -13.93 -8.66
C PRO A 94 22.03 -12.98 -8.49
N SER A 95 20.89 -13.52 -8.04
CA SER A 95 19.68 -12.74 -7.71
C SER A 95 19.77 -12.04 -6.35
N GLY A 96 20.72 -12.43 -5.50
CA GLY A 96 20.79 -12.03 -4.09
C GLY A 96 19.70 -12.65 -3.21
N GLU A 97 18.81 -13.48 -3.79
CA GLU A 97 17.78 -14.19 -3.03
C GLU A 97 18.36 -15.44 -2.37
N PRO A 98 18.09 -15.67 -1.08
CA PRO A 98 18.60 -16.85 -0.40
C PRO A 98 17.97 -18.12 -0.94
N THR A 99 18.77 -19.15 -1.19
CA THR A 99 18.25 -20.47 -1.61
C THR A 99 17.95 -21.37 -0.41
N ALA A 100 18.72 -21.25 0.67
CA ALA A 100 18.56 -22.04 1.88
C ALA A 100 17.27 -21.69 2.65
N TYR A 101 16.52 -22.71 3.08
CA TYR A 101 15.24 -22.57 3.78
C TYR A 101 15.29 -21.63 4.99
N ARG A 102 16.31 -21.76 5.85
CA ARG A 102 16.46 -20.93 7.07
C ARG A 102 16.78 -19.46 6.77
N ARG A 103 17.43 -19.19 5.63
CA ARG A 103 17.72 -17.83 5.15
C ARG A 103 16.48 -17.19 4.53
N LYS A 104 15.71 -17.96 3.73
CA LYS A 104 14.39 -17.55 3.23
C LYS A 104 13.44 -17.18 4.36
N ASP A 105 13.30 -18.05 5.37
CA ASP A 105 12.46 -17.78 6.54
C ASP A 105 12.89 -16.51 7.31
N ALA A 106 14.19 -16.25 7.40
CA ALA A 106 14.71 -15.01 7.99
C ALA A 106 14.40 -13.77 7.17
N LEU A 107 14.53 -13.86 5.84
CA LEU A 107 14.19 -12.76 4.92
C LEU A 107 12.68 -12.48 4.97
N ASP A 108 11.83 -13.51 4.86
CA ASP A 108 10.37 -13.39 4.94
C ASP A 108 9.92 -12.72 6.24
N GLN A 109 10.56 -13.08 7.36
CA GLN A 109 10.31 -12.46 8.65
C GLN A 109 10.64 -10.96 8.64
N ILE A 110 11.80 -10.56 8.10
CA ILE A 110 12.20 -9.14 7.99
C ILE A 110 11.25 -8.37 7.07
N LEU A 111 10.91 -8.94 5.91
CA LEU A 111 9.99 -8.33 4.95
C LEU A 111 8.59 -8.16 5.57
N SER A 112 8.15 -9.12 6.39
CA SER A 112 6.88 -8.99 7.11
C SER A 112 6.89 -7.84 8.13
N TYR A 113 8.01 -7.59 8.82
CA TYR A 113 8.14 -6.43 9.71
C TYR A 113 8.12 -5.12 8.93
N ALA A 114 8.83 -5.07 7.80
CA ALA A 114 8.78 -3.92 6.91
C ALA A 114 7.34 -3.65 6.46
N GLU A 115 6.62 -4.70 6.02
CA GLU A 115 5.22 -4.61 5.65
C GLU A 115 4.38 -4.05 6.80
N LEU A 116 4.54 -4.55 8.02
CA LEU A 116 3.79 -4.04 9.18
C LEU A 116 4.02 -2.55 9.44
N VAL A 117 5.26 -2.07 9.29
CA VAL A 117 5.61 -0.65 9.46
C VAL A 117 5.01 0.17 8.34
N PHE A 118 5.24 -0.20 7.07
CA PHE A 118 4.68 0.51 5.93
C PHE A 118 3.15 0.53 6.01
N LYS A 119 2.50 -0.57 6.39
CA LYS A 119 1.04 -0.63 6.54
C LYS A 119 0.47 0.33 7.59
N ARG A 120 1.28 0.78 8.57
CA ARG A 120 0.83 1.56 9.73
C ARG A 120 1.38 2.99 9.78
N GLN A 121 2.45 3.26 9.03
CA GLN A 121 3.15 4.52 8.98
C GLN A 121 3.23 5.05 7.54
N GLN A 122 3.42 6.36 7.39
CA GLN A 122 3.67 6.99 6.08
C GLN A 122 5.18 7.07 5.88
N ARG A 123 5.74 6.13 5.12
CA ARG A 123 7.20 5.94 4.96
C ARG A 123 7.59 5.94 3.49
N MET A 124 8.72 6.58 3.18
CA MET A 124 9.43 6.53 1.91
C MET A 124 10.38 5.33 1.85
N PHE A 125 11.02 5.03 2.98
CA PHE A 125 11.89 3.86 3.15
C PHE A 125 11.97 3.51 4.64
N LEU A 126 12.59 2.37 4.93
CA LEU A 126 12.75 1.86 6.29
C LEU A 126 14.15 1.25 6.45
N PHE A 127 14.86 1.69 7.48
CA PHE A 127 16.01 0.95 7.98
C PHE A 127 15.53 -0.20 8.86
N ILE A 128 16.04 -1.40 8.63
CA ILE A 128 15.88 -2.54 9.54
C ILE A 128 17.29 -3.04 9.85
N SER A 129 17.59 -3.21 11.13
CA SER A 129 18.83 -3.85 11.55
C SER A 129 18.56 -5.34 11.74
N SER A 130 19.37 -6.20 11.13
CA SER A 130 19.44 -7.61 11.48
C SER A 130 20.78 -7.86 12.17
N ALA A 131 20.73 -8.26 13.43
CA ALA A 131 21.89 -8.64 14.19
C ALA A 131 22.04 -10.17 14.20
N THR A 132 22.81 -10.69 13.25
CA THR A 132 23.21 -12.11 13.20
C THR A 132 24.64 -12.28 13.73
N SER A 133 24.96 -13.45 14.28
CA SER A 133 26.33 -13.84 14.59
C SER A 133 27.12 -14.23 13.32
N SER A 134 27.00 -13.47 12.22
CA SER A 134 27.61 -13.83 10.93
C SER A 134 29.06 -13.34 10.79
N ALA A 135 29.79 -13.90 9.82
CA ALA A 135 31.17 -13.52 9.51
C ALA A 135 31.28 -12.09 8.96
N LEU A 136 30.20 -11.54 8.38
CA LEU A 136 30.13 -10.17 7.87
C LEU A 136 29.99 -9.14 9.00
N PHE A 137 29.33 -9.50 10.11
CA PHE A 137 29.19 -8.62 11.27
C PHE A 137 29.07 -9.40 12.59
N ASN A 138 30.18 -9.53 13.32
CA ASN A 138 30.16 -10.13 14.67
C ASN A 138 30.00 -9.04 15.75
N PHE A 139 28.77 -8.86 16.26
CA PHE A 139 28.43 -7.87 17.30
C PHE A 139 29.25 -8.04 18.59
N LYS A 140 29.72 -9.25 18.91
CA LYS A 140 30.56 -9.49 20.09
C LYS A 140 31.94 -8.84 19.96
N ASN A 141 32.43 -8.64 18.72
CA ASN A 141 33.77 -8.13 18.44
C ASN A 141 33.77 -6.73 17.77
N ARG A 142 32.64 -6.28 17.20
CA ARG A 142 32.49 -4.98 16.49
C ARG A 142 31.25 -4.19 16.92
N GLY A 143 30.94 -4.20 18.21
CA GLY A 143 29.78 -3.50 18.77
C GLY A 143 29.76 -1.99 18.49
N ASN A 144 30.93 -1.36 18.31
CA ASN A 144 31.07 0.06 18.01
C ASN A 144 30.36 0.48 16.72
N ILE A 145 30.35 -0.35 15.67
CA ILE A 145 29.69 0.02 14.40
C ILE A 145 28.17 0.09 14.58
N LEU A 146 27.57 -0.80 15.39
CA LEU A 146 26.14 -0.71 15.72
C LEU A 146 25.85 0.55 16.54
N VAL A 147 26.73 0.90 17.49
CA VAL A 147 26.62 2.13 18.26
C VAL A 147 26.68 3.36 17.35
N ASP A 148 27.66 3.41 16.45
CA ASP A 148 27.85 4.52 15.51
C ASP A 148 26.65 4.65 14.56
N PHE A 149 26.11 3.52 14.07
CA PHE A 149 24.90 3.49 13.26
C PHE A 149 23.69 4.03 14.03
N LEU A 150 23.42 3.50 15.23
CA LEU A 150 22.29 3.95 16.06
C LEU A 150 22.43 5.43 16.46
N HIS A 151 23.65 5.86 16.78
CA HIS A 151 23.96 7.25 17.03
C HIS A 151 23.67 8.10 15.79
N GLY A 152 24.16 7.71 14.61
CA GLY A 152 23.86 8.38 13.35
C GLY A 152 22.36 8.48 13.07
N CYS A 153 21.65 7.35 13.08
CA CYS A 153 20.20 7.29 12.84
C CYS A 153 19.40 8.18 13.79
N SER A 154 19.78 8.23 15.06
CA SER A 154 19.10 9.07 16.06
C SER A 154 19.30 10.59 15.86
N HIS A 155 20.29 11.00 15.07
CA HIS A 155 20.55 12.40 14.72
C HIS A 155 19.97 12.82 13.37
N LEU A 156 19.52 11.87 12.54
CA LEU A 156 18.84 12.17 11.29
C LEU A 156 17.54 12.97 11.54
N SER A 157 17.05 13.67 10.54
CA SER A 157 15.68 14.18 10.54
C SER A 157 14.67 13.03 10.37
N ALA A 158 13.38 13.30 10.59
CA ALA A 158 12.34 12.30 10.34
C ALA A 158 12.31 11.86 8.86
N ALA A 159 12.51 12.79 7.92
CA ALA A 159 12.56 12.49 6.50
C ALA A 159 13.77 11.63 6.12
N GLU A 160 14.95 11.90 6.70
CA GLU A 160 16.15 11.08 6.50
C GLU A 160 16.08 9.72 7.20
N ARG A 161 15.16 9.52 8.15
CA ARG A 161 14.78 8.19 8.65
C ARG A 161 13.71 7.51 7.79
N GLY A 162 13.23 8.18 6.74
CA GLY A 162 12.28 7.66 5.79
C GLY A 162 10.82 7.97 6.10
N HIS A 163 10.49 8.90 7.02
CA HIS A 163 9.11 9.39 7.18
C HIS A 163 8.72 10.31 6.02
N ASP A 164 7.53 10.13 5.47
CA ASP A 164 7.01 10.98 4.40
C ASP A 164 6.76 12.42 4.91
N PRO A 165 7.51 13.44 4.45
CA PRO A 165 7.35 14.83 4.90
C PRO A 165 6.01 15.46 4.46
N THR A 166 5.29 14.82 3.54
CA THR A 166 3.97 15.26 3.06
C THR A 166 2.82 14.61 3.83
N ALA A 167 3.13 13.84 4.88
CA ALA A 167 2.17 13.25 5.80
C ALA A 167 2.40 13.78 7.21
N THR A 168 1.34 14.25 7.86
CA THR A 168 1.39 14.71 9.26
C THR A 168 0.38 13.94 10.10
N ARG A 169 0.82 13.41 11.24
CA ARG A 169 -0.08 12.71 12.15
C ARG A 169 -1.10 13.69 12.76
N VAL A 170 -2.36 13.29 12.81
CA VAL A 170 -3.42 14.04 13.48
C VAL A 170 -3.44 13.65 14.96
N SER A 171 -2.94 14.54 15.82
CA SER A 171 -2.86 14.28 17.26
C SER A 171 -4.25 14.14 17.89
N ARG A 172 -4.39 13.18 18.80
CA ARG A 172 -5.62 13.01 19.61
C ARG A 172 -5.91 14.29 20.39
N GLY A 173 -7.18 14.71 20.40
CA GLY A 173 -7.62 15.95 21.07
C GLY A 173 -7.24 17.25 20.33
N SER A 174 -6.62 17.18 19.16
CA SER A 174 -6.44 18.36 18.31
C SER A 174 -7.76 18.81 17.68
N PHE A 175 -7.83 20.07 17.25
CA PHE A 175 -8.97 20.60 16.51
C PHE A 175 -9.34 19.75 15.28
N LEU A 176 -8.34 19.26 14.54
CA LEU A 176 -8.55 18.40 13.37
C LEU A 176 -9.16 17.05 13.77
N TYR A 177 -8.66 16.45 14.86
CA TYR A 177 -9.17 15.19 15.40
C TYR A 177 -10.65 15.30 15.79
N ASP A 178 -11.01 16.35 16.53
CA ASP A 178 -12.39 16.59 16.95
C ASP A 178 -13.28 16.94 15.76
N SER A 179 -12.76 17.65 14.76
CA SER A 179 -13.50 17.98 13.54
C SER A 179 -13.77 16.74 12.66
N MET A 180 -12.83 15.79 12.57
CA MET A 180 -13.05 14.51 11.89
C MET A 180 -14.16 13.71 12.56
N LYS A 181 -14.11 13.56 13.89
CA LYS A 181 -15.20 12.92 14.65
C LYS A 181 -16.53 13.64 14.46
N GLY A 182 -16.50 14.97 14.48
CA GLY A 182 -17.68 15.80 14.25
C GLY A 182 -18.31 15.57 12.88
N ARG A 183 -17.50 15.44 11.82
CA ARG A 183 -18.00 15.10 10.48
C ARG A 183 -18.51 13.66 10.39
N ALA A 184 -17.82 12.70 11.02
CA ALA A 184 -18.25 11.32 11.07
C ALA A 184 -19.61 11.14 11.80
N ALA A 185 -19.90 11.97 12.81
CA ALA A 185 -21.13 11.90 13.59
C ALA A 185 -22.35 12.60 12.95
N ARG A 186 -22.16 13.42 11.90
CA ARG A 186 -23.24 14.17 11.23
C ARG A 186 -23.97 13.28 10.23
N ALA A 187 -24.69 12.30 10.71
CA ALA A 187 -25.62 11.54 9.87
C ALA A 187 -26.73 12.46 9.36
N ASP A 188 -27.05 12.34 8.09
CA ASP A 188 -28.20 12.99 7.48
C ASP A 188 -29.09 11.91 6.85
N PRO A 189 -30.24 11.58 7.47
CA PRO A 189 -31.14 10.55 6.94
C PRO A 189 -31.68 10.83 5.54
N GLN A 190 -31.60 12.09 5.07
CA GLN A 190 -32.01 12.48 3.72
C GLN A 190 -30.85 12.46 2.71
N ASP A 191 -29.60 12.31 3.18
CA ASP A 191 -28.45 12.20 2.31
C ASP A 191 -28.38 10.79 1.72
N THR A 192 -28.69 10.68 0.44
CA THR A 192 -28.60 9.41 -0.29
C THR A 192 -27.18 8.83 -0.29
N HIS A 193 -26.15 9.64 -0.03
CA HIS A 193 -24.73 9.27 0.03
C HIS A 193 -24.22 9.02 1.45
N ASP A 194 -25.09 8.90 2.46
CA ASP A 194 -24.66 8.73 3.86
C ASP A 194 -23.73 7.51 4.06
N TYR A 195 -23.80 6.49 3.18
CA TYR A 195 -22.86 5.36 3.17
C TYR A 195 -21.39 5.81 3.11
N VAL A 196 -21.07 6.92 2.44
CA VAL A 196 -19.71 7.47 2.36
C VAL A 196 -19.27 8.04 3.72
N ARG A 197 -20.17 8.71 4.43
CA ARG A 197 -19.92 9.15 5.81
C ARG A 197 -19.72 7.94 6.72
N GLU A 198 -20.51 6.88 6.56
CA GLU A 198 -20.34 5.65 7.33
C GLU A 198 -18.99 4.97 7.08
N LEU A 199 -18.55 4.90 5.82
CA LEU A 199 -17.20 4.44 5.47
C LEU A 199 -16.13 5.29 6.17
N PHE A 200 -16.26 6.62 6.11
CA PHE A 200 -15.34 7.52 6.81
C PHE A 200 -15.37 7.30 8.33
N ALA A 201 -16.56 7.19 8.92
CA ALA A 201 -16.72 6.95 10.36
C ALA A 201 -16.08 5.61 10.79
N ARG A 202 -16.25 4.54 10.01
CA ARG A 202 -15.58 3.25 10.23
C ARG A 202 -14.06 3.36 10.11
N SER A 203 -13.55 4.24 9.25
CA SER A 203 -12.11 4.49 9.13
C SER A 203 -11.50 5.17 10.36
N LEU A 204 -12.30 5.83 11.21
CA LEU A 204 -11.86 6.50 12.43
C LEU A 204 -11.65 5.52 13.60
N ASP A 205 -10.95 4.42 13.32
CA ASP A 205 -10.53 3.42 14.29
C ASP A 205 -9.62 4.07 15.35
N LYS A 206 -9.97 3.92 16.63
CA LYS A 206 -9.21 4.50 17.75
C LYS A 206 -7.84 3.85 17.90
N GLY A 207 -7.68 2.59 17.49
CA GLY A 207 -6.42 1.85 17.47
C GLY A 207 -5.52 2.23 16.30
N TRP A 208 -5.99 3.07 15.37
CA TRP A 208 -5.26 3.45 14.17
C TRP A 208 -4.89 4.94 14.17
N PRO A 209 -3.68 5.34 13.73
CA PRO A 209 -3.32 6.74 13.58
C PRO A 209 -4.06 7.39 12.42
N TRP A 210 -4.54 8.61 12.61
CA TRP A 210 -5.14 9.40 11.54
C TRP A 210 -4.11 10.38 10.98
N TRP A 211 -4.24 10.71 9.71
CA TRP A 211 -3.23 11.45 8.97
C TRP A 211 -3.84 12.64 8.23
N LYS A 212 -3.04 13.70 8.13
CA LYS A 212 -3.22 14.79 7.17
C LYS A 212 -2.22 14.54 6.04
N LEU A 213 -2.71 14.28 4.84
CA LEU A 213 -1.91 14.01 3.65
C LEU A 213 -1.95 15.20 2.70
N GLU A 214 -0.80 15.55 2.13
CA GLU A 214 -0.69 16.58 1.11
C GLU A 214 -0.67 15.95 -0.30
N VAL A 215 -1.37 16.58 -1.23
CA VAL A 215 -1.36 16.24 -2.66
C VAL A 215 -0.88 17.47 -3.40
N ARG A 216 0.24 17.35 -4.09
CA ARG A 216 0.83 18.44 -4.88
C ARG A 216 0.26 18.34 -6.29
N GLY A 217 -0.70 19.20 -6.58
CA GLY A 217 -1.34 19.22 -7.89
C GLY A 217 -0.43 19.86 -8.94
N ASN A 218 -0.22 19.16 -10.06
CA ASN A 218 0.10 19.83 -11.31
C ASN A 218 -1.21 20.43 -11.84
N VAL A 219 -1.33 21.76 -11.87
CA VAL A 219 -2.48 22.40 -12.54
C VAL A 219 -2.17 22.41 -14.03
N THR A 220 -2.58 21.37 -14.74
CA THR A 220 -2.34 21.25 -16.18
C THR A 220 -3.26 22.17 -17.00
N LYS A 221 -4.47 22.52 -16.54
CA LYS A 221 -5.33 23.48 -17.26
C LYS A 221 -6.23 24.35 -16.36
N ARG A 222 -5.67 25.45 -15.86
CA ARG A 222 -6.43 26.72 -15.75
C ARG A 222 -5.51 27.85 -16.19
N LYS A 223 -5.99 28.64 -17.16
CA LYS A 223 -5.36 29.83 -17.77
C LYS A 223 -5.06 30.93 -16.72
N HIS A 224 -4.18 30.67 -15.77
CA HIS A 224 -3.64 31.68 -14.87
C HIS A 224 -2.13 31.63 -14.94
N HIS A 225 -1.57 32.69 -15.52
CA HIS A 225 -0.14 32.92 -15.79
C HIS A 225 0.75 33.07 -14.54
N ASN A 226 0.42 32.44 -13.41
CA ASN A 226 1.24 32.45 -12.19
C ASN A 226 1.10 31.11 -11.45
N LEU A 227 1.70 30.06 -12.01
CA LEU A 227 1.57 28.67 -11.53
C LEU A 227 2.52 28.41 -10.34
N ARG A 228 2.05 28.67 -9.12
CA ARG A 228 2.57 27.93 -7.96
C ARG A 228 1.86 26.56 -7.93
N PRO A 229 2.57 25.45 -7.68
CA PRO A 229 1.94 24.16 -7.42
C PRO A 229 0.89 24.31 -6.32
N LEU A 230 -0.36 23.91 -6.59
CA LEU A 230 -1.41 23.99 -5.59
C LEU A 230 -1.31 22.74 -4.71
N THR A 231 -0.75 22.91 -3.51
CA THR A 231 -0.80 21.87 -2.48
C THR A 231 -2.19 21.84 -1.87
N ARG A 232 -2.88 20.70 -2.01
CA ARG A 232 -4.16 20.42 -1.35
C ARG A 232 -3.93 19.45 -0.21
N LYS A 233 -4.73 19.55 0.85
CA LYS A 233 -4.58 18.73 2.05
C LYS A 233 -5.85 17.98 2.36
N PHE A 234 -5.71 16.75 2.85
CA PHE A 234 -6.81 15.85 3.10
C PHE A 234 -6.61 15.14 4.43
N LEU A 235 -7.68 14.99 5.21
CA LEU A 235 -7.68 14.19 6.44
C LEU A 235 -8.18 12.79 6.13
N VAL A 236 -7.44 11.78 6.60
CA VAL A 236 -7.74 10.36 6.39
C VAL A 236 -7.62 9.57 7.69
N GLY A 237 -8.47 8.57 7.86
CA GLY A 237 -8.36 7.57 8.92
C GLY A 237 -7.57 6.35 8.47
N LYS A 238 -8.05 5.17 8.87
CA LYS A 238 -7.57 3.86 8.41
C LYS A 238 -7.85 3.69 6.90
N PRO A 239 -6.89 3.16 6.12
CA PRO A 239 -7.14 2.84 4.72
C PRO A 239 -8.35 1.90 4.58
N HIS A 240 -9.20 2.17 3.58
CA HIS A 240 -10.26 1.27 3.16
C HIS A 240 -9.70 0.06 2.40
N PHE A 241 -8.63 0.29 1.63
CA PHE A 241 -7.87 -0.73 0.91
C PHE A 241 -6.38 -0.54 1.15
N GLN A 242 -5.64 -1.65 1.21
CA GLN A 242 -4.18 -1.63 1.31
C GLN A 242 -3.60 -2.90 0.67
N ALA A 243 -2.71 -2.72 -0.30
CA ALA A 243 -1.98 -3.81 -0.94
C ALA A 243 -1.09 -4.56 0.08
N SER A 244 -0.88 -5.85 -0.17
CA SER A 244 0.02 -6.70 0.61
C SER A 244 1.43 -6.72 0.03
N GLY A 245 2.41 -7.10 0.86
CA GLY A 245 3.81 -7.18 0.50
C GLY A 245 4.53 -5.84 0.53
N VAL A 246 5.84 -5.89 0.27
CA VAL A 246 6.74 -4.71 0.28
C VAL A 246 7.35 -4.40 -1.08
N ALA A 247 7.17 -5.30 -2.05
CA ALA A 247 7.53 -5.08 -3.44
C ALA A 247 6.31 -4.54 -4.21
N GLY A 248 6.56 -3.68 -5.19
CA GLY A 248 5.53 -3.10 -6.05
C GLY A 248 4.94 -1.79 -5.52
N ARG A 249 3.66 -1.55 -5.81
CA ARG A 249 3.05 -0.20 -5.75
C ARG A 249 2.65 0.27 -4.35
N PHE A 250 2.58 -0.63 -3.38
CA PHE A 250 2.16 -0.34 -2.00
C PHE A 250 0.87 0.51 -1.91
N THR A 251 -0.10 0.25 -2.78
CA THR A 251 -1.29 1.09 -2.94
C THR A 251 -2.17 1.10 -1.68
N ARG A 252 -2.58 2.30 -1.27
CA ARG A 252 -3.55 2.55 -0.18
C ARG A 252 -4.69 3.41 -0.69
N GLY A 253 -5.91 3.02 -0.34
CA GLY A 253 -7.12 3.77 -0.66
C GLY A 253 -7.78 4.34 0.60
N TYR A 254 -8.13 5.61 0.59
CA TYR A 254 -8.71 6.31 1.74
C TYR A 254 -10.02 7.00 1.38
N VAL A 255 -11.00 6.93 2.29
CA VAL A 255 -12.06 7.94 2.33
C VAL A 255 -11.48 9.17 3.01
N ALA A 256 -11.47 10.28 2.29
CA ALA A 256 -10.73 11.47 2.65
C ALA A 256 -11.64 12.68 2.78
N LEU A 257 -11.31 13.56 3.73
CA LEU A 257 -12.02 14.81 3.98
C LEU A 257 -11.13 16.00 3.59
N PRO A 258 -11.49 16.81 2.57
CA PRO A 258 -10.64 17.90 2.11
C PRO A 258 -10.56 19.04 3.13
N LEU A 259 -9.37 19.64 3.22
CA LEU A 259 -9.10 20.85 3.96
C LEU A 259 -9.03 22.07 3.04
N VAL A 260 -9.49 23.22 3.55
CA VAL A 260 -9.22 24.53 2.95
C VAL A 260 -7.90 25.09 3.48
N SER A 261 -7.42 26.19 2.88
CA SER A 261 -6.07 26.77 3.07
C SER A 261 -5.64 27.05 4.52
N ASN A 262 -6.57 27.15 5.47
CA ASN A 262 -6.28 27.39 6.90
C ASN A 262 -6.39 26.12 7.77
N ASP A 263 -6.17 24.94 7.20
CA ASP A 263 -6.34 23.63 7.88
C ASP A 263 -7.71 23.52 8.57
N LYS A 264 -8.76 24.01 7.90
CA LYS A 264 -10.16 23.89 8.33
C LYS A 264 -10.92 23.00 7.35
N ILE A 265 -11.99 22.38 7.84
CA ILE A 265 -12.94 21.66 7.00
C ILE A 265 -14.04 22.65 6.59
N ALA A 266 -14.29 22.78 5.30
CA ALA A 266 -15.41 23.58 4.80
C ALA A 266 -16.74 22.97 5.26
N LYS A 267 -17.76 23.80 5.51
CA LYS A 267 -19.06 23.31 6.03
C LYS A 267 -19.72 22.31 5.07
N ASP A 268 -19.56 22.54 3.78
CA ASP A 268 -20.08 21.79 2.63
C ASP A 268 -19.06 20.81 2.03
N ALA A 269 -17.93 20.57 2.71
CA ALA A 269 -16.90 19.64 2.25
C ALA A 269 -17.49 18.23 2.07
N LYS A 270 -17.60 17.79 0.81
CA LYS A 270 -17.91 16.40 0.46
C LYS A 270 -16.69 15.52 0.69
N PHE A 271 -16.92 14.29 1.11
CA PHE A 271 -15.87 13.26 1.16
C PHE A 271 -15.44 12.90 -0.26
N VAL A 272 -14.19 12.50 -0.40
CA VAL A 272 -13.56 12.11 -1.67
C VAL A 272 -12.76 10.83 -1.46
N PHE A 273 -12.36 10.15 -2.53
CA PHE A 273 -11.44 9.03 -2.45
C PHE A 273 -10.01 9.48 -2.76
N LEU A 274 -9.06 9.08 -1.92
CA LEU A 274 -7.62 9.36 -2.10
C LEU A 274 -6.87 8.04 -2.27
N LYS A 275 -6.22 7.87 -3.43
CA LYS A 275 -5.28 6.78 -3.73
C LYS A 275 -3.86 7.29 -3.48
N ASP A 276 -3.10 6.55 -2.69
CA ASP A 276 -1.69 6.77 -2.36
C ASP A 276 -0.92 5.55 -2.86
N ALA A 277 0.04 5.75 -3.76
CA ALA A 277 0.72 4.65 -4.44
C ALA A 277 2.12 5.04 -4.91
N TRP A 278 2.97 4.03 -5.07
CA TRP A 278 4.25 4.12 -5.77
C TRP A 278 4.02 3.68 -7.21
N ARG A 279 4.00 4.62 -8.15
CA ARG A 279 3.85 4.32 -9.57
C ARG A 279 5.21 4.11 -10.21
N ILE A 280 5.26 3.39 -11.32
CA ILE A 280 6.48 3.28 -12.13
C ILE A 280 6.88 4.68 -12.62
N ASP A 281 8.13 5.06 -12.37
CA ASP A 281 8.73 6.33 -12.80
C ASP A 281 9.38 6.15 -14.19
N ASP A 282 8.52 6.07 -15.20
CA ASP A 282 8.92 5.99 -16.60
C ASP A 282 8.19 7.08 -17.40
N ALA A 283 8.90 7.72 -18.33
CA ALA A 283 8.39 8.80 -19.16
C ALA A 283 7.26 8.33 -20.11
N ASP A 284 7.23 7.05 -20.46
CA ASP A 284 6.21 6.44 -21.31
C ASP A 284 5.00 5.93 -20.52
N VAL A 285 5.05 5.97 -19.18
CA VAL A 285 3.94 5.59 -18.30
C VAL A 285 3.21 6.84 -17.87
N GLU A 286 2.08 7.09 -18.53
CA GLU A 286 1.15 8.17 -18.21
C GLU A 286 0.66 8.07 -16.76
N GLN A 287 0.46 9.23 -16.13
CA GLN A 287 -0.14 9.27 -14.80
C GLN A 287 -1.63 8.97 -14.90
N GLU A 288 -2.15 8.11 -14.03
CA GLU A 288 -3.58 7.78 -13.97
C GLU A 288 -4.47 9.04 -13.93
N GLY A 289 -4.06 10.06 -13.18
CA GLY A 289 -4.79 11.31 -13.08
C GLY A 289 -4.81 12.10 -14.39
N ALA A 290 -3.77 12.02 -15.21
CA ALA A 290 -3.76 12.65 -16.54
C ALA A 290 -4.72 11.93 -17.50
N THR A 291 -4.79 10.59 -17.43
CA THR A 291 -5.80 9.81 -18.16
C THR A 291 -7.21 10.17 -17.71
N LEU A 292 -7.46 10.26 -16.39
CA LEU A 292 -8.76 10.65 -15.86
C LEU A 292 -9.13 12.09 -16.25
N GLU A 293 -8.19 13.03 -16.22
CA GLU A 293 -8.39 14.41 -16.71
C GLU A 293 -8.87 14.39 -18.17
N PHE A 294 -8.17 13.64 -19.02
CA PHE A 294 -8.51 13.48 -20.42
C PHE A 294 -9.92 12.88 -20.61
N LEU A 295 -10.25 11.80 -19.91
CA LEU A 295 -11.56 11.15 -20.02
C LEU A 295 -12.70 12.05 -19.51
N ASN A 296 -12.47 12.80 -18.43
CA ASN A 296 -13.43 13.76 -17.87
C ASN A 296 -13.63 14.97 -18.79
N ASP A 297 -12.58 15.45 -19.46
CA ASP A 297 -12.67 16.49 -20.49
C ASP A 297 -13.54 16.03 -21.67
N HIS A 298 -13.41 14.75 -22.07
CA HIS A 298 -14.22 14.11 -23.11
C HIS A 298 -15.62 13.67 -22.64
N LYS A 299 -16.00 13.99 -21.39
CA LYS A 299 -17.32 13.68 -20.81
C LYS A 299 -17.65 12.18 -20.83
N VAL A 300 -16.63 11.33 -20.74
CA VAL A 300 -16.81 9.90 -20.51
C VAL A 300 -17.50 9.73 -19.16
N LYS A 301 -18.63 9.03 -19.13
CA LYS A 301 -19.39 8.71 -17.91
C LYS A 301 -18.87 7.41 -17.31
N HIS A 302 -19.21 7.16 -16.04
CA HIS A 302 -18.87 5.93 -15.32
C HIS A 302 -17.36 5.69 -15.16
N VAL A 303 -16.58 6.78 -15.18
CA VAL A 303 -15.18 6.82 -14.76
C VAL A 303 -15.02 7.81 -13.61
N PRO A 304 -14.01 7.67 -12.74
CA PRO A 304 -13.79 8.60 -11.66
C PRO A 304 -13.65 10.05 -12.12
N THR A 305 -14.26 10.98 -11.39
CA THR A 305 -14.10 12.41 -11.59
C THR A 305 -12.85 12.89 -10.86
N LEU A 306 -11.82 13.30 -11.60
CA LEU A 306 -10.57 13.80 -11.06
C LEU A 306 -10.78 15.06 -10.23
N VAL A 307 -10.19 15.08 -9.03
CA VAL A 307 -10.18 16.24 -8.13
C VAL A 307 -8.79 16.90 -8.14
N CYS A 308 -7.72 16.12 -7.97
CA CYS A 308 -6.33 16.53 -8.13
C CYS A 308 -5.40 15.32 -8.08
N HIS A 309 -4.20 15.44 -8.64
CA HIS A 309 -3.18 14.40 -8.55
C HIS A 309 -1.77 14.97 -8.74
N GLY A 310 -0.75 14.17 -8.40
CA GLY A 310 0.63 14.47 -8.76
C GLY A 310 1.65 13.65 -8.01
N ASP A 311 2.86 13.63 -8.56
CA ASP A 311 4.05 13.08 -7.90
C ASP A 311 4.50 13.97 -6.74
N LEU A 312 4.98 13.34 -5.67
CA LEU A 312 5.41 14.03 -4.46
C LEU A 312 6.90 14.43 -4.47
N GLY A 313 7.62 14.03 -5.53
CA GLY A 313 9.07 14.24 -5.66
C GLY A 313 9.89 13.29 -4.80
N GLN A 314 9.36 12.09 -4.54
CA GLN A 314 9.99 11.03 -3.76
C GLN A 314 10.13 9.82 -4.67
N PHE A 315 11.29 9.16 -4.64
CA PHE A 315 11.62 8.08 -5.57
C PHE A 315 12.28 6.93 -4.86
N THR A 316 12.12 5.72 -5.39
CA THR A 316 12.93 4.58 -4.95
C THR A 316 14.37 4.74 -5.45
N GLU A 317 15.32 4.30 -4.62
CA GLU A 317 16.76 4.32 -4.91
C GLU A 317 17.37 2.92 -5.01
N SER A 318 16.56 1.87 -4.81
CA SER A 318 16.98 0.46 -4.76
C SER A 318 17.79 0.03 -5.98
N GLN A 319 17.43 0.51 -7.18
CA GLN A 319 18.14 0.25 -8.43
C GLN A 319 19.59 0.78 -8.41
N GLY A 320 19.81 1.96 -7.83
CA GLY A 320 21.14 2.57 -7.71
C GLY A 320 22.00 1.80 -6.70
N HIS A 321 21.42 1.44 -5.56
CA HIS A 321 22.10 0.62 -4.56
C HIS A 321 22.44 -0.79 -5.09
N TRP A 322 21.54 -1.41 -5.84
CA TRP A 322 21.76 -2.71 -6.46
C TRP A 322 22.94 -2.68 -7.43
N LEU A 323 22.99 -1.68 -8.33
CA LEU A 323 24.09 -1.52 -9.28
C LEU A 323 25.41 -1.19 -8.57
N ALA A 324 25.39 -0.42 -7.48
CA ALA A 324 26.59 -0.16 -6.69
C ALA A 324 27.12 -1.44 -6.01
N PHE A 325 26.23 -2.30 -5.53
CA PHE A 325 26.57 -3.56 -4.87
C PHE A 325 26.98 -4.67 -5.85
N ARG A 326 26.37 -4.70 -7.04
CA ARG A 326 26.61 -5.68 -8.12
C ARG A 326 26.79 -4.96 -9.48
N PRO A 327 27.94 -4.32 -9.74
CA PRO A 327 28.16 -3.49 -10.93
C PRO A 327 28.12 -4.23 -12.27
N ARG A 328 28.21 -5.57 -12.25
CA ARG A 328 28.24 -6.43 -13.45
C ARG A 328 26.88 -7.00 -13.83
N ASN A 329 25.84 -6.78 -13.03
CA ASN A 329 24.50 -7.28 -13.29
C ASN A 329 23.62 -6.17 -13.90
N THR A 330 22.65 -6.56 -14.73
CA THR A 330 21.57 -5.66 -15.13
C THR A 330 20.57 -5.54 -13.99
N SER A 331 20.10 -4.32 -13.69
CA SER A 331 19.00 -4.12 -12.74
C SER A 331 17.67 -4.25 -13.49
N ASN A 332 16.89 -5.29 -13.17
CA ASN A 332 15.50 -5.39 -13.61
C ASN A 332 14.55 -4.64 -12.66
N LEU A 333 15.09 -3.90 -11.68
CA LEU A 333 14.31 -3.15 -10.71
C LEU A 333 13.79 -1.86 -11.34
N GLU A 334 12.47 -1.74 -11.43
CA GLU A 334 11.80 -0.53 -11.86
C GLU A 334 11.93 0.57 -10.80
N ARG A 335 12.30 1.77 -11.23
CA ARG A 335 12.22 2.95 -10.39
C ARG A 335 10.77 3.33 -10.19
N HIS A 336 10.40 3.69 -8.98
CA HIS A 336 9.06 4.13 -8.64
C HIS A 336 9.06 5.55 -8.07
N SER A 337 8.01 6.31 -8.38
CA SER A 337 7.72 7.64 -7.85
C SER A 337 6.49 7.58 -6.94
N HIS A 338 6.58 8.22 -5.77
CA HIS A 338 5.44 8.32 -4.86
C HIS A 338 4.42 9.32 -5.40
N TYR A 339 3.20 8.86 -5.59
CA TYR A 339 2.13 9.53 -6.31
C TYR A 339 0.82 9.48 -5.52
N ARG A 340 0.07 10.58 -5.54
CA ARG A 340 -1.29 10.65 -4.97
C ARG A 340 -2.29 11.12 -6.00
N LEU A 341 -3.45 10.46 -6.00
CA LEU A 341 -4.61 10.76 -6.83
C LEU A 341 -5.84 10.94 -5.94
N VAL A 342 -6.65 11.95 -6.24
CA VAL A 342 -7.92 12.21 -5.55
C VAL A 342 -9.04 12.29 -6.57
N VAL A 343 -10.13 11.56 -6.32
CA VAL A 343 -11.33 11.53 -7.16
C VAL A 343 -12.59 11.79 -6.33
N LYS A 344 -13.64 12.30 -6.96
CA LYS A 344 -14.88 12.71 -6.28
C LYS A 344 -15.61 11.52 -5.67
N GLU A 345 -15.72 10.43 -6.43
CA GLU A 345 -16.53 9.27 -6.10
C GLU A 345 -15.84 8.39 -5.07
N VAL A 346 -16.59 8.00 -4.03
CA VAL A 346 -16.20 6.95 -3.09
C VAL A 346 -17.05 5.73 -3.40
N GLY A 347 -16.49 4.78 -4.14
CA GLY A 347 -17.18 3.55 -4.54
C GLY A 347 -17.22 2.49 -3.43
N LEU A 348 -18.21 1.62 -3.50
CA LEU A 348 -18.20 0.31 -2.84
C LEU A 348 -17.71 -0.74 -3.84
N LEU A 349 -17.20 -1.85 -3.32
CA LEU A 349 -16.82 -3.00 -4.14
C LEU A 349 -18.05 -3.56 -4.88
N LEU A 350 -17.84 -4.18 -6.05
CA LEU A 350 -18.93 -4.78 -6.81
C LEU A 350 -19.67 -5.85 -6.02
N GLU A 351 -19.00 -6.55 -5.08
CA GLU A 351 -19.58 -7.56 -4.18
C GLU A 351 -20.68 -7.02 -3.27
N GLU A 352 -20.75 -5.70 -3.06
CA GLU A 352 -21.81 -5.05 -2.27
C GLU A 352 -23.09 -4.80 -3.10
N PHE A 353 -23.18 -5.35 -4.32
CA PHE A 353 -24.37 -5.23 -5.14
C PHE A 353 -25.58 -5.88 -4.45
N GLN A 354 -26.71 -5.17 -4.41
CA GLN A 354 -27.93 -5.69 -3.80
C GLN A 354 -28.59 -6.76 -4.69
N GLU A 355 -29.02 -7.84 -4.02
CA GLU A 355 -29.36 -9.23 -4.36
C GLU A 355 -30.09 -9.60 -5.68
N ASN A 356 -30.08 -8.77 -6.73
CA ASN A 356 -30.64 -9.17 -8.02
C ASN A 356 -29.61 -9.10 -9.16
N SER A 357 -29.73 -10.09 -10.06
CA SER A 357 -28.88 -10.22 -11.26
C SER A 357 -28.99 -9.03 -12.20
N PHE A 358 -30.13 -8.32 -12.17
CA PHE A 358 -30.36 -7.11 -12.95
C PHE A 358 -29.38 -5.99 -12.56
N ASN A 359 -29.19 -5.75 -11.27
CA ASN A 359 -28.28 -4.72 -10.76
C ASN A 359 -26.83 -5.02 -11.18
N LEU A 360 -26.38 -6.27 -11.04
CA LEU A 360 -25.05 -6.69 -11.50
C LEU A 360 -24.87 -6.39 -13.00
N CYS A 361 -25.82 -6.83 -13.83
CA CYS A 361 -25.77 -6.58 -15.27
C CYS A 361 -25.78 -5.08 -15.58
N TYR A 362 -26.59 -4.30 -14.87
CA TYR A 362 -26.66 -2.84 -15.03
C TYR A 362 -25.33 -2.15 -14.69
N TYR A 363 -24.67 -2.53 -13.60
CA TYR A 363 -23.36 -1.98 -13.22
C TYR A 363 -22.26 -2.34 -14.24
N LEU A 364 -22.27 -3.57 -14.75
CA LEU A 364 -21.37 -3.99 -15.83
C LEU A 364 -21.64 -3.21 -17.12
N VAL A 365 -22.91 -2.97 -17.48
CA VAL A 365 -23.28 -2.13 -18.62
C VAL A 365 -22.78 -0.70 -18.46
N CYS A 366 -22.86 -0.12 -17.26
CA CYS A 366 -22.28 1.20 -16.98
C CYS A 366 -20.77 1.23 -17.29
N CYS A 367 -20.03 0.21 -16.84
CA CYS A 367 -18.59 0.10 -17.06
C CYS A 367 -18.24 -0.19 -18.52
N LEU A 368 -19.01 -1.03 -19.21
CA LEU A 368 -18.89 -1.28 -20.65
C LEU A 368 -19.12 0.00 -21.46
N LEU A 369 -20.07 0.84 -21.07
CA LEU A 369 -20.28 2.14 -21.69
C LEU A 369 -19.10 3.08 -21.44
N ALA A 370 -18.56 3.12 -20.22
CA ALA A 370 -17.35 3.87 -19.88
C ALA A 370 -16.18 3.46 -20.79
N HIS A 371 -15.98 2.15 -20.90
CA HIS A 371 -14.94 1.53 -21.70
C HIS A 371 -15.10 1.81 -23.19
N ALA A 372 -16.30 1.63 -23.76
CA ALA A 372 -16.59 1.93 -25.16
C ALA A 372 -16.30 3.41 -25.49
N ARG A 373 -16.69 4.34 -24.61
CA ARG A 373 -16.42 5.77 -24.79
C ARG A 373 -14.94 6.13 -24.64
N ALA A 374 -14.22 5.48 -23.73
CA ALA A 374 -12.77 5.62 -23.64
C ALA A 374 -12.07 5.09 -24.91
N PHE A 375 -12.53 3.96 -25.43
CA PHE A 375 -12.02 3.37 -26.67
C PHE A 375 -12.28 4.24 -27.89
N GLU A 376 -13.46 4.86 -28.02
CA GLU A 376 -13.75 5.90 -29.02
C GLU A 376 -12.76 7.09 -28.91
N ALA A 377 -12.33 7.42 -27.70
CA ALA A 377 -11.29 8.42 -27.43
C ALA A 377 -9.85 7.87 -27.54
N SER A 378 -9.69 6.70 -28.16
CA SER A 378 -8.41 6.00 -28.39
C SER A 378 -7.67 5.54 -27.14
N ILE A 379 -8.37 5.28 -26.04
CA ILE A 379 -7.81 4.73 -24.79
C ILE A 379 -8.35 3.32 -24.54
N ILE A 380 -7.46 2.41 -24.19
CA ILE A 380 -7.77 1.05 -23.77
C ILE A 380 -7.38 0.85 -22.30
N HIS A 381 -8.18 0.15 -21.49
CA HIS A 381 -8.00 0.09 -20.03
C HIS A 381 -6.93 -0.92 -19.60
N ARG A 382 -6.93 -2.11 -20.21
CA ARG A 382 -6.01 -3.25 -20.03
C ARG A 382 -6.05 -3.98 -18.67
N ASP A 383 -6.94 -3.60 -17.76
CA ASP A 383 -7.04 -4.25 -16.44
C ASP A 383 -8.49 -4.33 -15.96
N ILE A 384 -9.35 -4.86 -16.82
CA ILE A 384 -10.74 -5.14 -16.44
C ILE A 384 -10.74 -6.33 -15.47
N SER A 385 -11.15 -6.07 -14.23
CA SER A 385 -11.21 -7.06 -13.16
C SER A 385 -12.36 -6.73 -12.20
N ALA A 386 -12.73 -7.70 -11.36
CA ALA A 386 -13.72 -7.48 -10.31
C ALA A 386 -13.33 -6.33 -9.36
N GLY A 387 -12.04 -6.23 -8.99
CA GLY A 387 -11.54 -5.20 -8.08
C GLY A 387 -11.55 -3.78 -8.67
N ASN A 388 -11.57 -3.66 -9.98
CA ASN A 388 -11.57 -2.38 -10.70
C ASN A 388 -12.97 -1.91 -11.10
N ILE A 389 -14.01 -2.70 -10.81
CA ILE A 389 -15.41 -2.30 -10.99
C ILE A 389 -15.99 -1.99 -9.62
N LEU A 390 -16.37 -0.74 -9.42
CA LEU A 390 -17.00 -0.28 -8.20
C LEU A 390 -18.46 0.10 -8.45
N ILE A 391 -19.24 0.21 -7.39
CA ILE A 391 -20.60 0.78 -7.42
C ILE A 391 -20.64 2.07 -6.62
N TYR A 392 -21.35 3.08 -7.12
CA TYR A 392 -21.46 4.39 -6.48
C TYR A 392 -22.82 5.02 -6.73
N LYS A 393 -23.19 6.00 -5.90
CA LYS A 393 -24.36 6.84 -6.15
C LYS A 393 -23.98 8.13 -6.87
N ASP A 394 -24.69 8.46 -7.94
CA ASP A 394 -24.61 9.77 -8.58
C ASP A 394 -25.23 10.87 -7.70
N ASP A 395 -25.17 12.14 -8.14
CA ASP A 395 -25.69 13.27 -7.35
C ASP A 395 -27.23 13.19 -7.14
N ASP A 396 -27.95 12.37 -7.90
CA ASP A 396 -29.40 12.11 -7.76
C ASP A 396 -29.70 10.92 -6.82
N GLY A 397 -28.67 10.28 -6.26
CA GLY A 397 -28.78 9.17 -5.33
C GLY A 397 -29.00 7.80 -5.99
N LYS A 398 -28.86 7.70 -7.31
CA LYS A 398 -29.02 6.46 -8.07
C LYS A 398 -27.71 5.69 -8.15
N TRP A 399 -27.77 4.37 -7.94
CA TRP A 399 -26.62 3.48 -8.07
C TRP A 399 -26.20 3.29 -9.53
N HIS A 400 -24.90 3.28 -9.78
CA HIS A 400 -24.26 3.00 -11.07
C HIS A 400 -22.96 2.21 -10.87
N GLY A 401 -22.50 1.56 -11.95
CA GLY A 401 -21.15 1.04 -12.03
C GLY A 401 -20.13 2.16 -12.33
N LEU A 402 -18.92 2.01 -11.80
CA LEU A 402 -17.77 2.89 -11.97
C LEU A 402 -16.56 2.04 -12.35
N LEU A 403 -16.00 2.28 -13.53
CA LEU A 403 -14.77 1.63 -13.97
C LEU A 403 -13.57 2.44 -13.45
N ASN A 404 -12.87 1.86 -12.48
CA ASN A 404 -11.77 2.47 -11.74
C ASN A 404 -10.40 1.90 -12.17
N ASP A 405 -9.33 2.51 -11.70
CA ASP A 405 -7.93 2.07 -11.87
C ASP A 405 -7.42 2.13 -13.32
N TRP A 406 -7.31 3.35 -13.83
CA TRP A 406 -6.85 3.62 -15.19
C TRP A 406 -5.32 3.69 -15.31
N GLU A 407 -4.58 3.24 -14.30
CA GLU A 407 -3.11 3.35 -14.26
C GLU A 407 -2.41 2.50 -15.32
N LEU A 408 -3.03 1.37 -15.71
CA LEU A 408 -2.54 0.51 -16.78
C LEU A 408 -3.11 0.89 -18.14
N SER A 409 -3.91 1.95 -18.25
CA SER A 409 -4.48 2.34 -19.54
C SER A 409 -3.40 2.81 -20.54
N LYS A 410 -3.68 2.64 -21.83
CA LYS A 410 -2.79 3.07 -22.91
C LYS A 410 -3.56 3.64 -24.08
N LYS A 411 -2.88 4.43 -24.90
CA LYS A 411 -3.40 4.85 -26.21
C LYS A 411 -3.31 3.69 -27.20
N ILE A 412 -4.33 3.51 -28.03
CA ILE A 412 -4.41 2.38 -28.96
C ILE A 412 -3.26 2.39 -29.99
N ASP A 413 -2.84 3.58 -30.44
CA ASP A 413 -1.76 3.72 -31.43
C ASP A 413 -0.35 3.63 -30.84
N ASP A 414 -0.23 3.41 -29.52
CA ASP A 414 1.08 3.22 -28.91
C ASP A 414 1.70 1.89 -29.39
N SER A 415 2.85 1.99 -30.04
CA SER A 415 3.62 0.87 -30.59
C SER A 415 4.26 -0.01 -29.51
N ARG A 416 4.31 0.46 -28.25
CA ARG A 416 4.98 -0.20 -27.12
C ARG A 416 4.04 -0.90 -26.15
N GLN A 417 2.88 -1.38 -26.62
CA GLN A 417 1.97 -2.21 -25.81
C GLN A 417 2.49 -3.66 -25.59
N THR A 418 3.79 -3.88 -25.67
CA THR A 418 4.40 -5.18 -25.40
C THR A 418 4.50 -5.31 -23.88
N ASP A 419 3.53 -6.02 -23.31
CA ASP A 419 3.56 -6.80 -22.06
C ASP A 419 2.11 -6.96 -21.55
N CYS A 420 1.65 -8.21 -21.41
CA CYS A 420 0.37 -8.53 -20.78
C CYS A 420 0.44 -8.26 -19.27
N ILE A 421 0.09 -7.04 -18.87
CA ILE A 421 0.00 -6.61 -17.46
C ILE A 421 -1.48 -6.44 -17.10
N GLY A 422 -1.91 -7.00 -15.97
CA GLY A 422 -3.30 -6.92 -15.47
C GLY A 422 -3.66 -8.13 -14.60
N THR A 423 -4.90 -8.21 -14.10
CA THR A 423 -5.35 -9.28 -13.21
C THR A 423 -5.61 -10.59 -13.98
N TRP A 424 -4.79 -11.61 -13.74
CA TRP A 424 -4.68 -12.80 -14.61
C TRP A 424 -5.94 -13.67 -14.57
N GLN A 425 -6.64 -13.70 -13.44
CA GLN A 425 -7.90 -14.44 -13.26
C GLN A 425 -8.99 -13.98 -14.25
N TYR A 426 -8.98 -12.71 -14.64
CA TYR A 426 -9.96 -12.12 -15.56
C TYR A 426 -9.37 -11.89 -16.95
N MET A 427 -8.12 -12.24 -17.17
CA MET A 427 -7.43 -12.00 -18.44
C MET A 427 -7.94 -12.96 -19.52
N ALA A 428 -8.10 -12.44 -20.74
CA ALA A 428 -8.51 -13.25 -21.89
C ALA A 428 -7.59 -14.45 -22.13
N ALA A 429 -8.16 -15.59 -22.53
CA ALA A 429 -7.40 -16.82 -22.77
C ALA A 429 -6.27 -16.63 -23.81
N ARG A 430 -6.51 -15.79 -24.81
CA ARG A 430 -5.51 -15.49 -25.84
C ARG A 430 -4.40 -14.54 -25.37
N ALA A 431 -4.61 -13.77 -24.31
CA ALA A 431 -3.59 -12.94 -23.67
C ALA A 431 -2.75 -13.78 -22.68
N LEU A 432 -3.38 -14.75 -22.01
CA LEU A 432 -2.69 -15.73 -21.15
C LEU A 432 -1.75 -16.66 -21.92
N THR A 433 -2.12 -17.04 -23.16
CA THR A 433 -1.32 -17.95 -23.99
C THR A 433 -0.20 -17.27 -24.78
N ASN A 434 -0.20 -15.93 -24.85
CA ASN A 434 0.83 -15.16 -25.55
C ASN A 434 1.05 -13.82 -24.83
N SER A 435 1.95 -13.79 -23.85
CA SER A 435 2.20 -12.64 -22.97
C SER A 435 2.75 -11.39 -23.67
N ASN A 436 3.25 -11.53 -24.90
CA ASN A 436 3.93 -10.44 -25.62
C ASN A 436 3.03 -9.78 -26.66
N ARG A 437 1.75 -10.17 -26.73
CA ARG A 437 0.81 -9.62 -27.69
C ARG A 437 0.25 -8.28 -27.22
N LYS A 438 -0.25 -7.52 -28.18
CA LYS A 438 -1.09 -6.35 -27.95
C LYS A 438 -2.47 -6.79 -27.41
N ILE A 439 -2.91 -6.15 -26.33
CA ILE A 439 -4.29 -6.28 -25.84
C ILE A 439 -5.21 -5.54 -26.81
N VAL A 440 -6.28 -6.19 -27.24
CA VAL A 440 -7.29 -5.62 -28.14
C VAL A 440 -8.67 -5.64 -27.48
N ILE A 441 -9.62 -4.92 -28.06
CA ILE A 441 -10.98 -4.79 -27.53
C ILE A 441 -11.64 -6.15 -27.22
N GLN A 442 -11.42 -7.17 -28.06
CA GLN A 442 -11.99 -8.50 -27.85
C GLN A 442 -11.49 -9.13 -26.55
N ASP A 443 -10.24 -8.89 -26.18
CA ASP A 443 -9.66 -9.44 -24.95
C ASP A 443 -10.32 -8.80 -23.71
N GLU A 444 -10.56 -7.48 -23.72
CA GLU A 444 -11.23 -6.80 -22.60
C GLU A 444 -12.73 -7.12 -22.49
N LEU A 445 -13.40 -7.34 -23.62
CA LEU A 445 -14.78 -7.84 -23.61
C LEU A 445 -14.86 -9.26 -23.02
N GLU A 446 -13.86 -10.10 -23.27
CA GLU A 446 -13.72 -11.40 -22.62
C GLU A 446 -13.51 -11.23 -21.10
N SER A 447 -12.72 -10.25 -20.67
CA SER A 447 -12.55 -9.93 -19.25
C SER A 447 -13.85 -9.50 -18.55
N PHE A 448 -14.70 -8.69 -19.20
CA PHE A 448 -16.03 -8.37 -18.68
C PHE A 448 -16.91 -9.62 -18.53
N PHE A 449 -16.83 -10.56 -19.47
CA PHE A 449 -17.51 -11.85 -19.36
C PHE A 449 -17.00 -12.67 -18.16
N HIS A 450 -15.68 -12.72 -17.95
CA HIS A 450 -15.08 -13.43 -16.81
C HIS A 450 -15.51 -12.84 -15.46
N VAL A 451 -15.63 -11.51 -15.36
CA VAL A 451 -16.20 -10.85 -14.18
C VAL A 451 -17.66 -11.25 -13.98
N LEU A 452 -18.49 -11.19 -15.02
CA LEU A 452 -19.89 -11.61 -14.93
C LEU A 452 -20.02 -13.07 -14.47
N LEU A 453 -19.23 -13.98 -15.04
CA LEU A 453 -19.24 -15.39 -14.70
C LEU A 453 -18.82 -15.61 -13.24
N TYR A 454 -17.77 -14.93 -12.78
CA TYR A 454 -17.30 -15.01 -11.40
C TYR A 454 -18.42 -14.64 -10.42
N PHE A 455 -19.11 -13.52 -10.67
CA PHE A 455 -20.18 -13.04 -9.80
C PHE A 455 -21.44 -13.90 -9.91
N ALA A 456 -21.79 -14.39 -11.10
CA ALA A 456 -22.94 -15.26 -11.30
C ALA A 456 -22.79 -16.58 -10.54
N VAL A 457 -21.58 -17.15 -10.51
CA VAL A 457 -21.30 -18.41 -9.78
C VAL A 457 -21.18 -18.18 -8.27
N ARG A 458 -20.85 -16.97 -7.82
CA ARG A 458 -20.57 -16.74 -6.40
C ARG A 458 -21.75 -16.12 -5.63
N PHE A 459 -22.61 -15.37 -6.31
CA PHE A 459 -23.61 -14.51 -5.65
C PHE A 459 -25.02 -14.62 -6.24
N ILE A 460 -25.22 -15.32 -7.36
CA ILE A 460 -26.53 -15.44 -8.03
C ILE A 460 -26.98 -16.91 -7.98
N PRO A 461 -28.29 -17.20 -7.85
CA PRO A 461 -28.79 -18.56 -7.95
C PRO A 461 -28.37 -19.25 -9.26
N HIS A 462 -27.77 -20.42 -9.13
CA HIS A 462 -27.27 -21.23 -10.25
C HIS A 462 -27.50 -22.72 -9.99
N ASN A 463 -27.26 -23.55 -11.01
CA ASN A 463 -27.46 -25.00 -10.95
C ASN A 463 -26.18 -25.81 -10.62
N LEU A 464 -25.04 -25.15 -10.36
CA LEU A 464 -23.87 -25.83 -9.80
C LEU A 464 -24.20 -26.34 -8.40
N ARG A 465 -23.76 -27.56 -8.09
CA ARG A 465 -23.86 -28.10 -6.74
C ARG A 465 -22.87 -27.38 -5.83
N ASP A 466 -23.26 -27.12 -4.57
CA ASP A 466 -22.46 -26.33 -3.61
C ASP A 466 -21.04 -26.88 -3.42
N ASP A 467 -20.88 -28.21 -3.39
CA ASP A 467 -19.60 -28.91 -3.28
C ASP A 467 -18.67 -28.70 -4.49
N ASN A 468 -19.23 -28.24 -5.62
CA ASN A 468 -18.51 -28.02 -6.86
C ASN A 468 -18.25 -26.54 -7.18
N VAL A 469 -18.85 -25.59 -6.45
CA VAL A 469 -18.64 -24.15 -6.67
C VAL A 469 -17.16 -23.80 -6.47
N GLN A 470 -16.56 -24.23 -5.35
CA GLN A 470 -15.14 -23.98 -5.08
C GLN A 470 -14.24 -24.63 -6.12
N ASN A 471 -14.50 -25.90 -6.48
CA ASN A 471 -13.74 -26.61 -7.50
C ASN A 471 -13.82 -25.94 -8.88
N PHE A 472 -15.00 -25.42 -9.25
CA PHE A 472 -15.18 -24.67 -10.47
C PHE A 472 -14.39 -23.36 -10.45
N LEU A 473 -14.51 -22.58 -9.37
CA LEU A 473 -13.79 -21.31 -9.25
C LEU A 473 -12.27 -21.53 -9.31
N ASP A 474 -11.77 -22.55 -8.60
CA ASP A 474 -10.35 -22.89 -8.62
C ASP A 474 -9.91 -23.42 -9.98
N GLY A 475 -10.69 -24.29 -10.62
CA GLY A 475 -10.36 -24.84 -11.93
C GLY A 475 -10.37 -23.78 -13.04
N TYR A 476 -11.38 -22.90 -13.06
CA TYR A 476 -11.57 -21.92 -14.11
C TYR A 476 -10.69 -20.67 -13.93
N PHE A 477 -10.67 -20.08 -12.75
CA PHE A 477 -9.96 -18.82 -12.49
C PHE A 477 -8.52 -19.03 -11.99
N ASN A 478 -8.23 -20.13 -11.27
CA ASN A 478 -6.91 -20.36 -10.66
C ASN A 478 -6.09 -21.46 -11.37
N GLY A 479 -6.69 -22.25 -12.27
CA GLY A 479 -6.07 -23.42 -12.89
C GLY A 479 -4.84 -23.14 -13.75
N ASN A 480 -4.74 -21.93 -14.34
CA ASN A 480 -3.62 -21.52 -15.19
C ASN A 480 -2.48 -20.81 -14.43
N GLY A 481 -2.63 -20.52 -13.12
CA GLY A 481 -1.67 -19.76 -12.32
C GLY A 481 -0.32 -20.44 -12.08
N LYS A 482 -0.11 -21.68 -12.56
CA LYS A 482 1.18 -22.39 -12.45
C LYS A 482 2.20 -22.00 -13.54
N CYS A 483 1.80 -21.26 -14.57
CA CYS A 483 2.69 -20.94 -15.69
C CYS A 483 3.33 -19.54 -15.65
N SER A 484 2.99 -18.65 -14.71
CA SER A 484 3.41 -17.24 -14.73
C SER A 484 4.29 -16.77 -13.55
N ASN A 485 4.59 -17.62 -12.57
CA ASN A 485 5.46 -17.26 -11.42
C ASN A 485 6.96 -17.18 -11.74
N THR A 486 7.37 -17.02 -13.00
CA THR A 486 8.80 -16.98 -13.37
C THR A 486 9.38 -15.57 -13.49
N HIS A 487 8.61 -14.51 -13.29
CA HIS A 487 9.14 -13.13 -13.31
C HIS A 487 8.53 -12.29 -12.18
N THR A 488 9.10 -12.42 -11.00
CA THR A 488 9.09 -11.39 -9.95
C THR A 488 10.50 -11.31 -9.39
#